data_AF-A0A960JQV0-F1
#
_entry.id   AF-A0A960JQV0-F1
#
_cell.length_a   1.000
_cell.length_b   1.000
_cell.length_c   1.000
_cell.angle_alpha   90.00
_cell.angle_beta   90.00
_cell.angle_gamma   90.00
#
_symmetry.space_group_name_H-M   'P 1'
#
loop_
_entity.id
_entity.type
_entity.pdbx_description
1 polymer ?
#
loop_
_entity_poly.entity_id
_entity_poly.type
_entity_poly.pdbx_seq_one_letter_code
_entity_poly.pdbx_strand_id
1 'polypeptide(L)' 'MDQLGDAVVDLREAEAARDRAVAAALTSGATWAEIADVLGVSTSAAHKRFRWVRVDPDTGVVWREPPLPT' A
#
# COMPACT_ATOMS: atom_id res chain seq x y z
N MET A 1 28.51 7.54 -2.20
CA MET A 1 27.08 7.76 -1.90
C MET A 1 26.93 7.79 -0.40
N ASP A 2 25.99 8.60 0.10
CA ASP A 2 25.71 8.72 1.54
C ASP A 2 24.84 7.54 1.96
N GLN A 3 25.30 6.73 2.92
CA GLN A 3 24.63 5.49 3.34
C GLN A 3 23.20 5.74 3.82
N LEU A 4 22.92 6.90 4.44
CA LEU A 4 21.58 7.28 4.84
C LEU A 4 20.69 7.55 3.61
N GLY A 5 21.23 8.24 2.61
CA GLY A 5 20.56 8.46 1.33
C GLY A 5 20.13 7.15 0.66
N ASP A 6 21.03 6.19 0.55
CA ASP A 6 20.76 4.89 -0.07
C ASP A 6 19.68 4.12 0.71
N ALA A 7 19.77 4.08 2.04
CA ALA A 7 18.75 3.43 2.88
C ALA A 7 17.36 4.07 2.76
N VAL A 8 17.29 5.39 2.56
CA VAL A 8 16.01 6.09 2.34
C VAL A 8 15.42 5.76 0.98
N VAL A 9 16.24 5.59 -0.05
CA VAL A 9 15.79 5.14 -1.38
C VAL A 9 15.21 3.74 -1.29
N ASP A 10 15.94 2.79 -0.70
CA ASP A 10 15.49 1.41 -0.54
C ASP A 10 14.17 1.33 0.25
N LEU A 11 14.04 2.12 1.32
CA LEU A 11 12.81 2.19 2.09
C LEU A 11 11.63 2.67 1.23
N ARG A 12 11.81 3.71 0.41
CA ARG A 12 10.75 4.23 -0.46
C ARG A 12 10.32 3.21 -1.51
N GLU A 13 11.26 2.47 -2.08
CA GLU A 13 10.96 1.40 -3.03
C GLU A 13 10.19 0.26 -2.37
N ALA A 14 10.59 -0.15 -1.16
CA ALA A 14 9.88 -1.15 -0.37
C ALA A 14 8.45 -0.71 -0.01
N GLU A 15 8.27 0.55 0.39
CA GLU A 15 6.95 1.10 0.67
C GLU A 15 6.06 1.15 -0.58
N ALA A 16 6.61 1.53 -1.73
CA ALA A 16 5.88 1.52 -3.00
C ALA A 16 5.51 0.08 -3.44
N ALA A 17 6.40 -0.89 -3.21
CA ALA A 17 6.12 -2.29 -3.47
C ALA A 17 5.00 -2.84 -2.58
N ARG A 18 5.00 -2.50 -1.29
CA ARG A 18 3.90 -2.83 -0.38
C ARG A 18 2.58 -2.22 -0.84
N ASP A 19 2.57 -0.94 -1.19
CA ASP A 19 1.34 -0.27 -1.60
C ASP A 19 0.78 -0.89 -2.92
N ARG A 20 1.65 -1.31 -3.86
CA ARG A 20 1.27 -2.14 -5.04
C ARG A 20 0.65 -3.48 -4.67
N ALA A 21 1.27 -4.22 -3.74
CA ALA A 21 0.77 -5.52 -3.32
C ALA A 21 -0.61 -5.41 -2.63
N VAL A 22 -0.79 -4.42 -1.75
CA VAL A 22 -2.07 -4.17 -1.08
C VAL A 22 -3.16 -3.79 -2.10
N ALA A 23 -2.84 -2.92 -3.06
CA ALA A 23 -3.79 -2.52 -4.08
C ALA A 23 -4.23 -3.70 -4.97
N ALA A 24 -3.28 -4.55 -5.39
CA ALA A 24 -3.58 -5.76 -6.15
C ALA A 24 -4.47 -6.73 -5.36
N ALA A 25 -4.19 -6.93 -4.07
CA ALA A 25 -5.01 -7.77 -3.20
C ALA A 25 -6.45 -7.25 -3.06
N LEU A 26 -6.62 -5.93 -2.92
CA LEU A 26 -7.95 -5.31 -2.90
C LEU A 26 -8.70 -5.52 -4.22
N THR A 27 -8.02 -5.34 -5.36
CA THR A 27 -8.60 -5.57 -6.69
C THR A 27 -9.00 -7.05 -6.89
N SER A 28 -8.26 -7.99 -6.32
CA SER A 28 -8.63 -9.42 -6.35
C SER A 28 -9.71 -9.82 -5.34
N GLY A 29 -10.23 -8.88 -4.55
CA GLY A 29 -11.29 -9.13 -3.57
C GLY A 29 -10.81 -9.61 -2.19
N ALA A 30 -9.53 -9.47 -1.87
CA ALA A 30 -9.02 -9.80 -0.54
C ALA A 30 -9.67 -8.91 0.53
N THR A 31 -9.97 -9.51 1.68
CA THR A 31 -10.53 -8.81 2.82
C THR A 31 -9.43 -8.06 3.58
N TRP A 32 -9.84 -7.05 4.37
CA TRP A 32 -8.92 -6.35 5.26
C TRP A 32 -8.29 -7.26 6.32
N ALA A 33 -8.95 -8.35 6.71
CA ALA A 33 -8.42 -9.30 7.67
C ALA A 33 -7.24 -10.09 7.08
N GLU A 34 -7.39 -10.59 5.85
CA GLU A 34 -6.32 -11.32 5.13
C GLU A 34 -5.12 -10.40 4.85
N ILE A 35 -5.38 -9.16 4.42
CA ILE A 35 -4.31 -8.17 4.20
C ILE A 35 -3.57 -7.85 5.51
N ALA A 36 -4.30 -7.69 6.61
CA ALA A 36 -3.72 -7.37 7.90
C ALA A 36 -2.87 -8.52 8.47
N ASP A 37 -3.34 -9.76 8.29
CA ASP A 37 -2.61 -10.98 8.67
C ASP A 37 -1.25 -11.07 7.97
N VAL A 38 -1.24 -10.91 6.64
CA VAL A 38 -0.01 -10.89 5.84
C VAL A 38 0.95 -9.78 6.26
N LEU A 39 0.43 -8.60 6.60
CA LEU A 39 1.23 -7.44 7.01
C LEU A 39 1.68 -7.48 8.49
N GLY A 40 1.16 -8.42 9.29
CA GLY A 40 1.45 -8.49 10.72
C GLY A 40 0.90 -7.29 11.51
N VAL A 41 -0.22 -6.72 11.08
CA VAL A 41 -0.87 -5.58 11.74
C VAL A 41 -2.33 -5.90 12.09
N SER A 42 -2.98 -5.02 12.85
CA SER A 42 -4.43 -5.16 13.07
C SER A 42 -5.24 -4.79 11.83
N THR A 43 -6.41 -5.39 11.65
CA THR A 43 -7.36 -5.06 10.57
C THR A 43 -7.67 -3.57 10.51
N SER A 44 -7.86 -2.93 11.67
CA SER A 44 -8.12 -1.48 11.75
C SER A 44 -6.93 -0.66 11.29
N ALA A 45 -5.69 -1.05 11.65
CA ALA A 45 -4.49 -0.38 11.17
C ALA A 45 -4.32 -0.51 9.66
N ALA A 46 -4.53 -1.70 9.10
CA ALA A 46 -4.51 -1.94 7.66
C ALA A 46 -5.57 -1.08 6.94
N HIS A 47 -6.83 -1.17 7.35
CA HIS A 47 -7.91 -0.37 6.78
C HIS A 47 -7.62 1.14 6.89
N LYS A 48 -7.16 1.62 8.04
CA LYS A 48 -6.84 3.04 8.23
C LYS A 48 -5.73 3.52 7.29
N ARG A 49 -4.71 2.70 7.07
CA ARG A 49 -3.54 3.07 6.27
C ARG A 49 -3.80 2.96 4.77
N PHE A 50 -4.55 1.94 4.35
CA PHE A 50 -4.61 1.53 2.94
C PHE A 50 -5.97 1.69 2.26
N ARG A 51 -7.05 2.08 2.97
CA ARG A 51 -8.39 2.24 2.34
C ARG A 51 -8.44 3.19 1.15
N TRP A 52 -7.46 4.09 1.05
CA TRP A 52 -7.33 5.07 -0.03
C TRP A 52 -6.33 4.67 -1.11
N VAL A 53 -5.64 3.55 -0.96
CA VAL A 53 -4.70 3.07 -1.98
C VAL A 53 -5.49 2.47 -3.14
N ARG A 54 -5.06 2.82 -4.36
CA ARG A 54 -5.62 2.34 -5.63
C ARG A 54 -4.49 1.92 -6.54
N VAL A 55 -4.78 1.05 -7.50
CA VAL A 55 -3.87 0.66 -8.58
C VAL A 55 -4.59 0.70 -9.91
N ASP A 56 -3.88 1.16 -10.93
CA ASP A 56 -4.32 1.09 -12.31
C ASP A 56 -3.99 -0.33 -12.80
N PRO A 57 -5.00 -1.12 -13.21
CA PRO A 57 -4.78 -2.53 -13.52
C PRO A 57 -3.92 -2.75 -14.78
N ASP A 58 -3.84 -1.76 -15.67
CA ASP A 58 -3.14 -1.86 -16.95
C ASP A 58 -1.66 -1.43 -16.82
N THR A 59 -1.38 -0.44 -15.99
CA THR A 59 -0.06 0.19 -15.84
C THR A 59 0.62 -0.16 -14.52
N GLY A 60 -0.11 -0.67 -13.52
CA GLY A 60 0.40 -0.94 -12.18
C GLY A 60 0.72 0.31 -11.36
N VAL A 61 0.36 1.50 -11.85
CA VAL A 61 0.56 2.77 -11.14
C VAL A 61 -0.31 2.79 -9.90
N VAL A 62 0.30 3.12 -8.75
CA VAL A 62 -0.39 3.23 -7.46
C VAL A 62 -0.54 4.69 -7.06
N TRP A 63 -1.74 5.05 -6.62
CA TRP A 63 -2.02 6.37 -6.05
C TRP A 63 -2.85 6.27 -4.78
N ARG A 64 -2.90 7.38 -4.04
CA ARG A 64 -3.84 7.56 -2.92
C ARG A 64 -4.98 8.45 -3.35
N GLU A 65 -6.17 7.87 -3.40
CA GLU A 65 -7.40 8.59 -3.67
C GLU A 65 -7.78 9.42 -2.44
N PRO A 66 -7.84 10.76 -2.55
CA PRO A 66 -8.28 11.59 -1.44
C PRO A 66 -9.73 11.26 -1.07
N PRO A 67 -10.09 11.30 0.22
CA PRO A 67 -11.49 11.17 0.61
C PRO A 67 -12.33 12.23 -0.12
N LEU A 68 -13.51 11.84 -0.59
CA LEU A 68 -14.43 12.77 -1.21
C LEU A 68 -14.71 13.93 -0.24
N PRO A 69 -14.67 15.19 -0.71
CA PRO A 69 -15.05 16.32 0.12
C PRO A 69 -16.51 16.15 0.56
N THR A 70 -16.73 16.26 1.87
CA THR A 70 -18.06 16.32 2.50
C THR A 70 -18.72 17.66 2.27
#